data_AF-A0A6G5A7P3-F1
#
_entry.id   AF-A0A6G5A7P3-F1
#
_cell.length_a   1.000
_cell.length_b   1.000
_cell.length_c   1.000
_cell.angle_alpha   90.00
_cell.angle_beta   90.00
_cell.angle_gamma   90.00
#
_symmetry.space_group_name_H-M   'P 1'
#
loop_
_entity.id
_entity.type
_entity.pdbx_description
1 polymer ?
#
loop_
_entity_poly.entity_id
_entity_poly.type
_entity_poly.pdbx_seq_one_letter_code
_entity_poly.pdbx_strand_id
1 'polypeptide(L)'
;MSQEHCSQNHRYLSNCVNLGSLLVIVMLITYLEQCSATQLQNTTTAGHDCWFNWTQILDGHILGLETPCVGLNCTNGTLTLVDCNITKPKREDGCERERHRGTFPECCKWVRAC
;
A
#
# COMPACT_ATOMS: atom_id res chain seq x y z
N MET A 1 -5.17 -19.59 -6.25
CA MET A 1 -5.36 -20.93 -5.65
C MET A 1 -6.59 -20.85 -4.78
N SER A 2 -7.58 -21.69 -5.11
CA SER A 2 -8.89 -21.76 -4.47
C SER A 2 -8.77 -22.38 -3.07
N GLN A 3 -9.49 -21.84 -2.09
CA GLN A 3 -9.75 -22.55 -0.84
C GLN A 3 -11.20 -22.28 -0.41
N GLU A 4 -12.10 -23.01 -1.06
CA GLU A 4 -13.42 -23.32 -0.56
C GLU A 4 -13.26 -24.37 0.54
N HIS A 5 -13.53 -24.03 1.80
CA HIS A 5 -13.86 -25.01 2.84
C HIS A 5 -14.76 -24.32 3.88
N CYS A 6 -16.06 -24.53 3.75
CA CYS A 6 -16.91 -24.76 4.91
C CYS A 6 -18.12 -25.58 4.48
N SER A 7 -18.08 -26.85 4.89
CA SER A 7 -19.06 -27.88 4.68
C SER A 7 -20.45 -27.46 5.14
N GLN A 8 -21.41 -27.43 4.22
CA GLN A 8 -22.82 -27.26 4.54
C GLN A 8 -23.47 -28.65 4.63
N ASN A 9 -23.43 -29.23 5.82
CA ASN A 9 -24.23 -30.41 6.16
C ASN A 9 -24.89 -30.18 7.52
N HIS A 10 -26.06 -29.54 7.50
CA HIS A 10 -26.97 -29.43 8.64
C HIS A 10 -28.40 -29.80 8.19
N ARG A 11 -28.54 -30.97 7.56
CA ARG A 11 -29.76 -31.78 7.75
C ARG A 11 -29.61 -32.43 9.12
N TYR A 12 -30.66 -32.38 9.93
CA TYR A 12 -30.69 -32.69 11.36
C TYR A 12 -30.19 -31.55 12.24
N LEU A 13 -31.13 -30.73 12.70
CA LEU A 13 -31.44 -30.67 14.13
C LEU A 13 -32.73 -29.89 14.36
N SER A 14 -33.58 -30.53 15.17
CA SER A 14 -34.55 -29.89 16.06
C SER A 14 -35.81 -29.29 15.45
N ASN A 15 -36.78 -30.18 15.24
CA ASN A 15 -38.15 -29.91 15.65
C ASN A 15 -38.17 -29.35 17.10
N CYS A 16 -39.12 -28.45 17.38
CA CYS A 16 -39.41 -27.83 18.68
C CYS A 16 -38.51 -26.65 19.09
N VAL A 17 -38.40 -25.62 18.25
CA VAL A 17 -37.91 -24.30 18.68
C VAL A 17 -39.05 -23.31 18.65
N ASN A 18 -39.42 -22.86 19.85
CA ASN A 18 -40.45 -21.89 20.19
C ASN A 18 -40.47 -20.70 19.22
N LEU A 19 -41.65 -20.29 18.74
CA LEU A 19 -41.83 -19.22 17.74
C LEU A 19 -41.07 -17.91 18.09
N GLY A 20 -40.89 -17.63 19.39
CA GLY A 20 -40.13 -16.49 19.89
C GLY A 20 -38.61 -16.57 19.61
N SER A 21 -38.02 -17.75 19.56
CA SER A 21 -36.59 -17.92 19.25
C SER A 21 -36.30 -17.71 17.76
N LEU A 22 -37.27 -18.01 16.87
CA LEU A 22 -37.15 -17.72 15.45
C LEU A 22 -37.07 -16.21 15.18
N LEU A 23 -37.86 -15.40 15.88
CA LEU A 23 -37.84 -13.93 15.74
C LEU A 23 -36.51 -13.32 16.19
N VAL A 24 -35.90 -13.85 17.26
CA VAL A 24 -34.59 -13.40 17.75
C VAL A 24 -33.47 -13.75 16.75
N ILE A 25 -33.53 -14.94 16.15
CA ILE A 25 -32.58 -15.36 15.12
C ILE A 25 -32.71 -14.48 13.87
N VAL A 26 -33.93 -14.19 13.41
CA VAL A 26 -34.16 -13.32 12.24
C VAL A 26 -33.70 -11.88 12.50
N MET A 27 -33.93 -11.34 13.70
CA MET A 27 -33.37 -10.05 14.12
C MET A 27 -31.84 -10.07 14.10
N LEU A 28 -31.20 -11.07 14.70
CA LEU A 28 -29.74 -11.18 14.71
C LEU A 28 -29.14 -11.30 13.31
N ILE A 29 -29.77 -12.06 12.41
CA ILE A 29 -29.31 -12.21 11.02
C ILE A 29 -29.42 -10.89 10.26
N THR A 30 -30.54 -10.17 10.39
CA THR A 30 -30.74 -8.87 9.71
C THR A 30 -29.79 -7.78 10.23
N TYR A 31 -29.50 -7.76 11.54
CA TYR A 31 -28.48 -6.89 12.11
C TYR A 31 -27.07 -7.23 11.61
N LEU A 32 -26.74 -8.51 11.42
CA LEU A 32 -25.44 -8.94 10.90
C LEU A 32 -25.23 -8.53 9.43
N GLU A 33 -26.29 -8.62 8.61
CA GLU A 33 -26.25 -8.20 7.20
C GLU A 33 -26.05 -6.68 7.06
N GLN A 34 -26.67 -5.87 7.93
CA GLN A 34 -26.49 -4.41 7.91
C GLN A 34 -25.05 -3.97 8.27
N CYS A 35 -24.38 -4.63 9.22
CA CYS A 35 -22.98 -4.33 9.52
C CYS A 35 -22.04 -4.66 8.35
N SER A 36 -22.37 -5.70 7.59
CA SER A 36 -21.55 -6.16 6.46
C SER A 36 -21.63 -5.21 5.27
N ALA A 37 -22.82 -4.64 4.99
CA ALA A 37 -23.01 -3.70 3.89
C ALA A 37 -22.34 -2.34 4.14
N THR A 38 -22.30 -1.89 5.40
CA THR A 38 -21.77 -0.56 5.76
C THR A 38 -20.24 -0.47 5.63
N GLN A 39 -19.51 -1.59 5.69
CA GLN A 39 -18.06 -1.57 5.44
C GLN A 39 -17.68 -1.49 3.94
N LEU A 40 -18.58 -1.84 3.01
CA LEU A 40 -18.23 -1.91 1.59
C LEU A 40 -18.26 -0.54 0.87
N GLN A 41 -18.83 0.49 1.50
CA GLN A 41 -18.92 1.85 0.92
C GLN A 41 -17.70 2.75 1.17
N ASN A 42 -16.69 2.30 1.92
CA ASN A 42 -15.39 2.98 1.98
C ASN A 42 -14.45 2.52 0.86
N THR A 43 -14.98 2.35 -0.34
CA THR A 43 -14.19 2.31 -1.59
C THR A 43 -13.96 3.74 -2.08
N THR A 44 -13.52 4.63 -1.18
CA THR A 44 -12.48 5.60 -1.59
C THR A 44 -11.38 4.77 -2.20
N THR A 45 -11.07 5.01 -3.47
CA THR A 45 -9.99 4.39 -4.23
C THR A 45 -8.73 4.42 -3.37
N ALA A 46 -8.52 3.38 -2.56
CA ALA A 46 -7.33 3.25 -1.76
C ALA A 46 -6.27 2.93 -2.81
N GLY A 47 -5.53 3.95 -3.23
CA GLY A 47 -4.36 3.75 -4.05
C GLY A 47 -3.56 2.63 -3.42
N HIS A 48 -3.27 1.59 -4.19
CA HIS A 48 -2.58 0.44 -3.64
C HIS A 48 -1.19 0.90 -3.18
N ASP A 49 -0.87 0.68 -1.91
CA ASP A 49 0.48 0.95 -1.41
C ASP A 49 1.49 0.01 -2.08
N CYS A 50 2.71 0.49 -2.24
CA CYS A 50 3.80 -0.27 -2.81
C CYS A 50 4.70 -0.85 -1.70
N TRP A 51 5.39 -1.95 -2.02
CA TRP A 51 6.37 -2.56 -1.12
C TRP A 51 7.71 -2.69 -1.82
N PHE A 52 8.77 -2.18 -1.18
CA PHE A 52 10.13 -2.33 -1.64
C PHE A 52 11.02 -2.73 -0.47
N ASN A 53 11.69 -3.89 -0.57
CA ASN A 53 12.58 -4.42 0.47
C ASN A 53 11.99 -4.32 1.90
N TRP A 54 10.79 -4.84 2.09
CA TRP A 54 10.04 -4.83 3.36
C TRP A 54 9.61 -3.45 3.86
N THR A 55 9.85 -2.39 3.09
CA THR A 55 9.39 -1.03 3.39
C THR A 55 8.11 -0.74 2.61
N GLN A 56 7.07 -0.33 3.32
CA GLN A 56 5.83 0.16 2.72
C GLN A 56 6.02 1.59 2.24
N ILE A 57 5.58 1.85 1.01
CA ILE A 57 5.59 3.18 0.37
C ILE A 57 4.13 3.49 0.06
N LEU A 58 3.60 4.50 0.74
CA LEU A 58 2.21 4.92 0.55
C LEU A 58 1.98 5.41 -0.89
N ASP A 59 0.77 5.22 -1.40
CA ASP A 59 0.40 5.79 -2.70
C ASP A 59 0.66 7.31 -2.76
N GLY A 60 1.29 7.76 -3.85
CA GLY A 60 1.69 9.15 -4.05
C GLY A 60 2.98 9.57 -3.34
N HIS A 61 3.63 8.68 -2.58
CA HIS A 61 4.89 8.96 -1.90
C HIS A 61 6.12 8.41 -2.65
N ILE A 62 7.27 9.03 -2.36
CA ILE A 62 8.58 8.65 -2.92
C ILE A 62 9.49 8.19 -1.78
N LEU A 63 10.05 6.99 -1.91
CA LEU A 63 11.14 6.51 -1.07
C LEU A 63 12.49 6.82 -1.73
N GLY A 64 13.34 7.59 -1.06
CA GLY A 64 14.67 7.93 -1.58
C GLY A 64 15.72 6.87 -1.27
N LEU A 65 16.46 6.45 -2.29
CA LEU A 65 17.63 5.57 -2.15
C LEU A 65 18.92 6.40 -2.23
N GLU A 66 19.97 5.94 -1.55
CA GLU A 66 21.32 6.54 -1.61
C GLU A 66 22.17 5.91 -2.73
N THR A 67 22.17 4.58 -2.85
CA THR A 67 22.93 3.84 -3.88
C THR A 67 22.06 2.77 -4.52
N PRO A 68 21.66 2.91 -5.80
CA PRO A 68 21.85 4.09 -6.65
C PRO A 68 21.04 5.30 -6.13
N CYS A 69 21.49 6.51 -6.47
CA CYS A 69 20.81 7.76 -6.06
C CYS A 69 19.55 7.98 -6.92
N VAL A 70 18.44 7.37 -6.51
CA VAL A 70 17.15 7.38 -7.21
C VAL A 70 15.99 7.45 -6.22
N GLY A 71 14.84 7.96 -6.66
CA GLY A 71 13.57 7.86 -5.94
C GLY A 71 12.73 6.69 -6.44
N LEU A 72 12.02 6.04 -5.53
CA LEU A 72 10.99 5.04 -5.83
C LEU A 72 9.62 5.68 -5.61
N ASN A 73 8.96 6.08 -6.69
CA ASN A 73 7.64 6.69 -6.65
C ASN A 73 6.55 5.62 -6.73
N CYS A 74 5.67 5.57 -5.72
CA CYS A 74 4.51 4.70 -5.72
C CYS A 74 3.29 5.43 -6.29
N THR A 75 2.65 4.84 -7.30
CA THR A 75 1.40 5.39 -7.87
C THR A 75 0.47 4.26 -8.25
N ASN A 76 -0.70 4.19 -7.61
CA ASN A 76 -1.72 3.16 -7.78
C ASN A 76 -1.15 1.72 -7.73
N GLY A 77 -0.29 1.43 -6.75
CA GLY A 77 0.35 0.12 -6.59
C GLY A 77 1.51 -0.15 -7.53
N THR A 78 1.88 0.82 -8.37
CA THR A 78 2.99 0.70 -9.31
C THR A 78 4.19 1.48 -8.81
N LEU A 79 5.34 0.81 -8.75
CA LEU A 79 6.63 1.44 -8.45
C LEU A 79 7.29 1.93 -9.74
N THR A 80 7.66 3.21 -9.75
CA THR A 80 8.42 3.84 -10.83
C THR A 80 9.70 4.45 -10.30
N LEU A 81 10.77 4.35 -11.07
CA LEU A 81 12.05 4.97 -10.73
C LEU A 81 12.06 6.44 -11.15
N VAL A 82 12.56 7.28 -10.25
CA VAL A 82 12.75 8.71 -10.47
C VAL A 82 14.25 9.01 -10.37
N ASP A 83 14.85 9.30 -11.53
CA ASP A 83 16.27 9.63 -11.60
C ASP A 83 16.54 11.11 -11.29
N CYS A 84 17.78 11.41 -10.92
CA CYS A 84 18.25 12.79 -10.79
C CYS A 84 18.31 13.47 -12.17
N ASN A 85 17.35 14.33 -12.49
CA ASN A 85 17.33 15.11 -13.75
C ASN A 85 18.28 16.33 -13.71
N ILE A 86 19.53 16.14 -13.26
CA ILE A 86 20.52 17.22 -13.25
C ILE A 86 21.85 16.75 -13.86
N THR A 87 22.29 17.51 -14.87
CA THR A 87 23.55 17.29 -15.56
C THR A 87 24.72 17.70 -14.66
N LYS A 88 25.84 16.98 -14.76
CA LYS A 88 27.08 17.36 -14.08
C LYS A 88 27.52 18.75 -14.57
N PRO A 89 27.66 19.75 -13.68
CA PRO A 89 28.11 21.09 -14.09
C PRO A 89 29.54 21.02 -14.63
N LYS A 90 29.87 21.94 -15.53
CA LYS A 90 31.23 22.05 -16.10
C LYS A 90 32.22 22.49 -15.03
N ARG A 91 33.47 22.06 -15.19
CA ARG A 91 34.59 22.42 -14.31
C ARG A 91 35.04 23.84 -14.61
N GLU A 92 34.52 24.81 -13.86
CA GLU A 92 34.90 26.24 -13.99
C GLU A 92 36.04 26.63 -13.04
N ASP A 93 36.15 25.93 -11.91
CA ASP A 93 36.93 26.32 -10.75
C ASP A 93 38.12 25.39 -10.48
N GLY A 94 38.45 24.51 -11.44
CA GLY A 94 39.55 23.56 -11.32
C GLY A 94 39.30 22.40 -10.35
N CYS A 95 38.14 22.29 -9.70
CA CYS A 95 37.81 21.18 -8.81
C CYS A 95 36.91 20.13 -9.48
N GLU A 96 37.00 18.88 -9.02
CA GLU A 96 36.06 17.85 -9.46
C GLU A 96 34.71 18.07 -8.76
N ARG A 97 33.62 17.66 -9.43
CA ARG A 97 32.27 17.72 -8.88
C ARG A 97 31.78 16.31 -8.61
N GLU A 98 31.39 16.05 -7.38
CA GLU A 98 30.87 14.76 -6.93
C GLU A 98 29.40 14.89 -6.50
N ARG A 99 28.68 13.77 -6.49
CA ARG A 99 27.32 13.74 -5.94
C ARG A 99 27.38 13.94 -4.43
N HIS A 100 26.45 14.72 -3.90
CA HIS A 100 26.28 14.86 -2.46
C HIS A 100 25.96 13.50 -1.83
N ARG A 101 26.35 13.28 -0.57
CA ARG A 101 26.04 12.03 0.16
C ARG A 101 24.60 12.03 0.68
N GLY A 102 24.04 10.87 1.00
CA GLY A 102 22.70 10.74 1.57
C GLY A 102 21.67 10.22 0.57
N THR A 103 20.38 10.38 0.88
CA THR A 103 19.28 9.81 0.10
C THR A 103 18.74 10.78 -0.95
N PHE A 104 18.07 10.26 -1.97
CA PHE A 104 17.31 11.09 -2.90
C PHE A 104 16.28 11.97 -2.16
N PRO A 105 16.10 13.26 -2.51
CA PRO A 105 16.73 13.98 -3.63
C PRO A 105 18.05 14.67 -3.29
N GLU A 106 18.51 14.59 -2.04
CA GLU A 106 19.72 15.30 -1.58
C GLU A 106 20.97 14.82 -2.32
N CYS A 107 21.12 13.50 -2.50
CA CYS A 107 22.25 12.95 -3.25
C CYS A 107 22.29 13.37 -4.73
N CYS A 108 21.21 13.94 -5.26
CA CYS A 108 21.26 14.48 -6.61
C CYS A 108 22.18 15.70 -6.67
N LYS A 109 22.32 16.50 -5.61
CA LYS A 109 23.09 17.76 -5.65
C LYS A 109 24.57 17.51 -5.99
N TRP A 110 25.17 18.44 -6.74
CA TRP A 110 26.61 18.40 -7.04
C TRP A 110 27.38 19.27 -6.06
N VAL A 111 28.35 18.67 -5.36
CA VAL A 111 29.25 19.36 -4.44
C VAL A 111 30.66 19.45 -5.01
N ARG A 112 31.42 20.45 -4.54
CA ARG A 112 32.85 20.58 -4.87
C ARG A 112 33.64 19.55 -4.09
N ALA A 113 34.42 18.74 -4.80
CA ALA A 113 35.48 17.91 -4.25
C ALA A 113 36.80 18.55 -4.69
N CYS A 114 37.24 19.50 -3.87
CA CYS A 114 38.62 19.95 -3.77
C CYS A 114 39.11 19.43 -2.41
#